data_AF-A0A554GNF2-F1
#
_entry.id   AF-A0A554GNF2-F1
#
_cell.length_a   1.000
_cell.length_b   1.000
_cell.length_c   1.000
_cell.angle_alpha   90.00
_cell.angle_beta   90.00
_cell.angle_gamma   90.00
#
_symmetry.space_group_name_H-M   'P 1'
#
loop_
_entity.id
_entity.type
_entity.pdbx_description
1 polymer ?
#
loop_
_entity_poly.entity_id
_entity_poly.type
_entity_poly.pdbx_seq_one_letter_code
_entity_poly.pdbx_strand_id
1 'polypeptide(L)'
;MIRPLIVVATLLMLGSAPSTPTRGGAPVADSVAAAWRARVELATKRLEGARLDACDRAVELAFKSVEVSTKDNQRRFGLVIEIEGKAMLVAWSYNGQKLVDFSIGALPPQWFLRQVAGQKTLTVLPAELDCALDLCPPSPLANGPCPGE
;
A
#
# COMPACT_ATOMS: atom_id res chain seq x y z
N MET A 1 -80.08 7.61 34.62
CA MET A 1 -79.19 6.56 34.08
C MET A 1 -77.77 7.09 34.12
N ILE A 2 -76.95 6.60 35.06
CA ILE A 2 -75.60 7.08 35.34
C ILE A 2 -74.61 6.00 34.86
N ARG A 3 -73.70 6.33 33.94
CA ARG A 3 -72.64 5.44 33.47
C ARG A 3 -71.39 5.61 34.35
N PRO A 4 -70.77 4.55 34.87
CA PRO A 4 -69.47 4.66 35.53
C PRO A 4 -68.34 4.74 34.48
N LEU A 5 -67.45 5.71 34.67
CA LEU A 5 -66.22 5.91 33.92
C LEU A 5 -65.15 5.01 34.56
N ILE A 6 -64.70 3.97 33.85
CA ILE A 6 -63.58 3.13 34.28
C ILE A 6 -62.29 3.74 33.73
N VAL A 7 -61.44 4.24 34.63
CA VAL A 7 -60.08 4.70 34.29
C VAL A 7 -59.13 3.53 34.50
N VAL A 8 -58.62 2.97 33.40
CA VAL A 8 -57.57 1.96 33.42
C VAL A 8 -56.21 2.67 33.46
N ALA A 9 -55.63 2.76 34.66
CA ALA A 9 -54.25 3.22 34.82
C ALA A 9 -53.29 2.12 34.36
N THR A 10 -52.68 2.30 33.19
CA THR A 10 -51.67 1.37 32.66
C THR A 10 -50.32 1.77 33.23
N LEU A 11 -49.81 0.97 34.16
CA LEU A 11 -48.50 1.12 34.80
C LEU A 11 -47.41 0.67 33.80
N LEU A 12 -46.76 1.62 33.14
CA LEU A 12 -45.56 1.36 32.33
C LEU A 12 -44.36 1.08 33.24
N MET A 13 -44.03 -0.20 33.40
CA MET A 13 -42.74 -0.63 33.94
C MET A 13 -41.64 -0.27 32.93
N LEU A 14 -40.84 0.77 33.23
CA LEU A 14 -39.58 1.02 32.52
C LEU A 14 -38.62 -0.14 32.82
N GLY A 15 -38.59 -1.14 31.93
CA GLY A 15 -37.55 -2.15 31.90
C GLY A 15 -36.25 -1.52 31.43
N SER A 16 -35.26 -1.44 32.32
CA SER A 16 -33.88 -1.13 31.98
C SER A 16 -33.36 -2.16 30.98
N ALA A 17 -33.22 -1.76 29.71
CA ALA A 17 -32.58 -2.60 28.71
C ALA A 17 -31.11 -2.83 29.10
N PRO A 18 -30.62 -4.08 29.13
CA PRO A 18 -29.20 -4.33 29.33
C PRO A 18 -28.43 -3.71 28.17
N SER A 19 -27.53 -2.79 28.50
CA SER A 19 -26.58 -2.19 27.56
C SER A 19 -25.79 -3.30 26.89
N THR A 20 -26.09 -3.57 25.62
CA THR A 20 -25.31 -4.47 24.77
C THR A 20 -23.85 -4.01 24.82
N PRO A 21 -22.89 -4.86 25.23
CA PRO A 21 -21.49 -4.48 25.18
C PRO A 21 -21.15 -4.18 23.72
N THR A 22 -20.72 -2.95 23.45
CA THR A 22 -20.13 -2.55 22.18
C THR A 22 -18.99 -3.53 21.89
N ARG A 23 -19.26 -4.46 20.99
CA ARG A 23 -18.32 -5.48 20.52
C ARG A 23 -17.10 -4.72 20.03
N GLY A 24 -16.04 -4.69 20.85
CA GLY A 24 -14.75 -4.12 20.49
C GLY A 24 -14.32 -4.80 19.20
N GLY A 25 -14.46 -4.09 18.08
CA GLY A 25 -14.05 -4.59 16.78
C GLY A 25 -12.57 -4.91 16.88
N ALA A 26 -12.21 -6.17 16.60
CA ALA A 26 -10.81 -6.54 16.47
C ALA A 26 -10.13 -5.55 15.51
N PRO A 27 -8.94 -5.03 15.82
CA PRO A 27 -8.25 -4.11 14.94
C PRO A 27 -8.14 -4.74 13.55
N VAL A 28 -8.66 -4.04 12.53
CA VAL A 28 -8.54 -4.49 11.15
C VAL A 28 -7.06 -4.62 10.83
N ALA A 29 -6.62 -5.81 10.47
CA ALA A 29 -5.22 -6.08 10.16
C ALA A 29 -4.72 -5.14 9.05
N ASP A 30 -3.56 -4.54 9.28
CA ASP A 30 -2.93 -3.61 8.34
C ASP A 30 -2.35 -4.38 7.14
N SER A 31 -3.20 -4.61 6.14
CA SER A 31 -2.89 -5.35 4.93
C SER A 31 -1.75 -4.72 4.13
N VAL A 32 -1.66 -3.38 4.09
CA VAL A 32 -0.59 -2.66 3.39
C VAL A 32 0.75 -2.92 4.05
N ALA A 33 0.86 -2.73 5.37
CA ALA A 33 2.10 -3.00 6.09
C ALA A 33 2.52 -4.48 5.99
N ALA A 34 1.57 -5.40 6.06
CA ALA A 34 1.84 -6.83 5.90
C ALA A 34 2.38 -7.16 4.50
N ALA A 35 1.79 -6.58 3.47
CA ALA A 35 2.17 -6.85 2.10
C ALA A 35 3.56 -6.25 1.75
N TRP A 36 3.87 -5.04 2.26
CA TRP A 36 5.22 -4.48 2.17
C TRP A 36 6.26 -5.34 2.91
N ARG A 37 5.96 -5.80 4.13
CA ARG A 37 6.84 -6.73 4.87
C ARG A 37 7.10 -8.02 4.08
N ALA A 38 6.05 -8.62 3.52
CA ALA A 38 6.19 -9.82 2.69
C ALA A 38 7.08 -9.57 1.46
N ARG A 39 6.98 -8.39 0.84
CA ARG A 39 7.83 -8.02 -0.31
C ARG A 39 9.29 -7.81 0.08
N VAL A 40 9.57 -7.23 1.26
CA VAL A 40 10.93 -7.09 1.83
C VAL A 40 11.55 -8.47 2.09
N GLU A 41 10.76 -9.38 2.67
CA GLU A 41 11.20 -10.76 2.91
C GLU A 41 11.51 -11.49 1.61
N LEU A 42 10.65 -11.35 0.59
CA LEU A 42 10.90 -11.91 -0.74
C LEU A 42 12.18 -11.33 -1.37
N ALA A 43 12.40 -10.02 -1.26
CA ALA A 43 13.60 -9.37 -1.76
C ALA A 43 14.86 -9.95 -1.11
N THR A 44 14.83 -10.10 0.21
CA THR A 44 15.92 -10.68 0.98
C THR A 44 16.25 -12.09 0.50
N LYS A 45 15.23 -12.95 0.33
CA LYS A 45 15.41 -14.32 -0.18
C LYS A 45 15.97 -14.35 -1.60
N ARG A 46 15.52 -13.45 -2.48
CA ARG A 46 16.00 -13.37 -3.87
C ARG A 46 17.46 -12.92 -3.94
N LEU A 47 17.85 -11.97 -3.08
CA LEU A 47 19.23 -11.50 -2.98
C LEU A 47 20.21 -12.58 -2.46
N GLU A 48 19.73 -13.49 -1.61
CA GLU A 48 20.50 -14.64 -1.12
C GLU A 48 20.59 -15.80 -2.13
N GLY A 49 19.65 -15.84 -3.07
CA GLY A 49 19.49 -16.94 -4.01
C GLY A 49 20.15 -16.72 -5.37
N ALA A 50 19.32 -16.65 -6.41
CA ALA A 50 19.72 -16.71 -7.81
C ALA A 50 20.61 -15.53 -8.25
N ARG A 51 21.28 -15.71 -9.39
CA ARG A 51 22.02 -14.64 -10.06
C ARG A 51 21.04 -13.67 -10.72
N LEU A 52 20.70 -12.60 -10.00
CA LEU A 52 19.96 -11.46 -10.54
C LEU A 52 20.86 -10.64 -11.46
N ASP A 53 20.28 -10.06 -12.51
CA ASP A 53 20.97 -9.02 -13.27
C ASP A 53 21.10 -7.72 -12.44
N ALA A 54 21.81 -6.73 -12.98
CA ALA A 54 22.10 -5.49 -12.25
C ALA A 54 20.83 -4.73 -11.83
N CYS A 55 19.79 -4.77 -12.66
CA CYS A 55 18.59 -3.95 -12.49
C CYS A 55 17.60 -4.63 -11.57
N ASP A 56 17.39 -5.93 -11.73
CA ASP A 56 16.67 -6.76 -10.76
C ASP A 56 17.32 -6.66 -9.38
N ARG A 57 18.66 -6.77 -9.31
CA ARG A 57 19.38 -6.64 -8.05
C ARG A 57 19.19 -5.28 -7.39
N ALA A 58 19.22 -4.19 -8.17
CA ALA A 58 18.99 -2.85 -7.65
C ALA A 58 17.58 -2.68 -7.06
N VAL A 59 16.56 -3.23 -7.74
CA VAL A 59 15.18 -3.22 -7.23
C VAL A 59 15.07 -4.02 -5.93
N GLU A 60 15.63 -5.24 -5.88
CA GLU A 60 15.56 -6.05 -4.67
C GLU A 60 16.33 -5.42 -3.50
N LEU A 61 17.48 -4.78 -3.76
CA LEU A 61 18.20 -3.98 -2.76
C LEU A 61 17.35 -2.82 -2.24
N ALA A 62 16.70 -2.08 -3.14
CA ALA A 62 15.83 -0.96 -2.77
C ALA A 62 14.67 -1.42 -1.88
N PHE A 63 14.02 -2.54 -2.20
CA PHE A 63 12.97 -3.11 -1.36
C PHE A 63 13.49 -3.52 0.01
N LYS A 64 14.67 -4.14 0.09
CA LYS A 64 15.29 -4.52 1.37
C LYS A 64 15.54 -3.32 2.28
N SER A 65 15.80 -2.14 1.70
CA SER A 65 16.04 -0.88 2.41
C SER A 65 14.88 0.11 2.30
N VAL A 66 13.63 -0.37 2.20
CA VAL A 66 12.46 0.53 2.11
C VAL A 66 12.37 1.47 3.30
N GLU A 67 12.22 2.76 3.02
CA GLU A 67 12.00 3.79 4.04
C GLU A 67 10.51 3.96 4.29
N VAL A 68 10.09 3.91 5.55
CA VAL A 68 8.70 4.11 5.93
C VAL A 68 8.58 5.36 6.78
N SER A 69 7.73 6.30 6.35
CA SER A 69 7.39 7.49 7.11
C SER A 69 5.88 7.63 7.27
N THR A 70 5.44 8.29 8.32
CA THR A 70 4.02 8.59 8.56
C THR A 70 3.87 10.06 8.92
N LYS A 71 2.99 10.77 8.21
CA LYS A 71 2.69 12.18 8.44
C LYS A 71 1.21 12.43 8.11
N ASP A 72 0.50 13.18 8.94
CA ASP A 72 -0.89 13.59 8.69
C ASP A 72 -1.85 12.43 8.32
N ASN A 73 -1.74 11.30 9.01
CA ASN A 73 -2.47 10.03 8.73
C ASN A 73 -2.15 9.38 7.38
N GLN A 74 -1.14 9.87 6.67
CA GLN A 74 -0.62 9.29 5.45
C GLN A 74 0.67 8.52 5.75
N ARG A 75 0.75 7.27 5.32
CA ARG A 75 1.96 6.44 5.37
C ARG A 75 2.62 6.42 4.01
N ARG A 76 3.91 6.75 3.94
CA ARG A 76 4.71 6.75 2.72
C ARG A 76 5.79 5.67 2.80
N PHE A 77 5.91 4.89 1.74
CA PHE A 77 6.96 3.92 1.51
C PHE A 77 7.85 4.45 0.39
N GLY A 78 9.11 4.73 0.70
CA GLY A 78 10.12 5.25 -0.23
C GLY A 78 11.15 4.20 -0.58
N LEU A 79 11.52 4.13 -1.85
CA LEU A 79 12.57 3.27 -2.39
C LEU A 79 13.62 4.15 -3.08
N VAL A 80 14.88 3.90 -2.76
CA VAL A 80 16.02 4.44 -3.51
C VAL A 80 16.56 3.31 -4.38
N ILE A 81 16.32 3.41 -5.69
CA ILE A 81 16.82 2.44 -6.67
C ILE A 81 18.12 3.00 -7.23
N GLU A 82 19.24 2.38 -6.87
CA GLU A 82 20.57 2.79 -7.29
C GLU A 82 21.18 1.81 -8.28
N ILE A 83 21.60 2.31 -9.44
CA ILE A 83 22.31 1.54 -10.45
C ILE A 83 23.52 2.35 -10.90
N GLU A 84 24.72 1.76 -10.78
CA GLU A 84 25.99 2.40 -11.16
C GLU A 84 26.20 3.80 -10.57
N GLY A 85 25.82 4.00 -9.30
CA GLY A 85 25.96 5.28 -8.60
C GLY A 85 24.95 6.36 -8.99
N LYS A 86 24.00 6.04 -9.88
CA LYS A 86 22.85 6.89 -10.22
C LYS A 86 21.63 6.39 -9.44
N ALA A 87 20.95 7.28 -8.72
CA ALA A 87 19.84 6.91 -7.85
C ALA A 87 18.51 7.55 -8.27
N MET A 88 17.47 6.73 -8.37
CA MET A 88 16.08 7.15 -8.55
C MET A 88 15.33 7.00 -7.24
N LEU A 89 14.55 8.02 -6.86
CA LEU A 89 13.66 7.97 -5.69
C LEU A 89 12.23 7.71 -6.14
N VAL A 90 11.62 6.64 -5.64
CA VAL A 90 10.22 6.28 -5.90
C VAL A 90 9.46 6.17 -4.59
N ALA A 91 8.20 6.56 -4.56
CA ALA A 91 7.38 6.45 -3.36
C ALA A 91 5.93 6.11 -3.64
N TRP A 92 5.33 5.40 -2.68
CA TRP A 92 3.90 5.13 -2.60
C TRP A 92 3.37 5.67 -1.28
N SER A 93 2.27 6.42 -1.35
CA SER A 93 1.63 6.98 -0.17
C SER A 93 0.22 6.44 -0.01
N TYR A 94 -0.14 6.09 1.22
CA TYR A 94 -1.40 5.46 1.59
C TYR A 94 -2.11 6.27 2.69
N ASN A 95 -3.43 6.40 2.59
CA ASN A 95 -4.28 6.83 3.70
C ASN A 95 -5.09 5.61 4.16
N GLY A 96 -4.76 5.08 5.35
CA GLY A 96 -5.19 3.74 5.76
C GLY A 96 -4.70 2.68 4.76
N GLN A 97 -5.64 1.95 4.15
CA GLN A 97 -5.32 0.93 3.14
C GLN A 97 -5.39 1.44 1.70
N LYS A 98 -5.85 2.69 1.48
CA LYS A 98 -6.06 3.25 0.15
C LYS A 98 -4.78 3.90 -0.34
N LEU A 99 -4.28 3.47 -1.50
CA LEU A 99 -3.24 4.20 -2.23
C LEU A 99 -3.78 5.56 -2.67
N VAL A 100 -3.05 6.63 -2.34
CA VAL A 100 -3.42 8.01 -2.67
C VAL A 100 -2.40 8.72 -3.54
N ASP A 101 -1.15 8.26 -3.56
CA ASP A 101 -0.10 8.83 -4.40
C ASP A 101 0.93 7.77 -4.80
N PHE A 102 1.41 7.87 -6.03
CA PHE A 102 2.62 7.24 -6.52
C PHE A 102 3.47 8.33 -7.16
N SER A 103 4.72 8.47 -6.74
CA SER A 103 5.60 9.52 -7.24
C SER A 103 7.02 9.01 -7.49
N ILE A 104 7.62 9.53 -8.57
CA ILE A 104 9.07 9.48 -8.79
C ILE A 104 9.59 10.86 -8.38
N GLY A 105 10.27 10.91 -7.23
CA GLY A 105 10.76 12.15 -6.64
C GLY A 105 12.04 12.67 -7.29
N ALA A 106 12.84 11.77 -7.83
CA ALA A 106 14.06 12.10 -8.56
C ALA A 106 14.32 11.03 -9.62
N LEU A 107 14.63 11.47 -10.84
CA LEU A 107 15.03 10.61 -11.95
C LEU A 107 16.43 11.04 -12.40
N PRO A 108 17.42 10.13 -12.46
CA PRO A 108 18.75 10.49 -12.93
C PRO A 108 18.75 11.05 -14.36
N PRO A 109 19.73 11.89 -14.70
CA PRO A 109 19.95 12.27 -16.09
C PRO A 109 20.08 11.03 -16.99
N GLN A 110 19.56 11.13 -18.21
CA GLN A 110 19.58 10.05 -19.21
C GLN A 110 18.81 8.79 -18.78
N TRP A 111 17.90 8.88 -17.81
CA TRP A 111 16.90 7.84 -17.58
C TRP A 111 15.59 8.31 -18.19
N PHE A 112 14.89 7.40 -18.85
CA PHE A 112 13.64 7.70 -19.54
C PHE A 112 12.48 6.98 -18.88
N LEU A 113 11.34 7.67 -18.80
CA LEU A 113 10.08 7.06 -18.42
C LEU A 113 9.31 6.72 -19.69
N ARG A 114 8.81 5.48 -19.74
CA ARG A 114 7.96 5.00 -20.81
C ARG A 114 6.72 4.37 -20.18
N GLN A 115 5.55 4.83 -20.63
CA GLN A 115 4.29 4.17 -20.35
C GLN A 115 3.61 3.88 -21.68
N VAL A 116 3.32 2.61 -21.94
CA VAL A 116 2.57 2.23 -23.13
C VAL A 116 1.11 2.60 -22.93
N ALA A 117 0.47 3.16 -23.96
CA ALA A 117 -0.94 3.52 -23.89
C ALA A 117 -1.80 2.28 -23.56
N GLY A 118 -2.66 2.41 -22.54
CA GLY A 118 -3.50 1.32 -22.04
C GLY A 118 -2.83 0.41 -21.00
N GLN A 119 -1.52 0.54 -20.79
CA GLN A 119 -0.81 -0.18 -19.73
C GLN A 119 -0.76 0.64 -18.44
N LYS A 120 -0.77 -0.08 -17.31
CA LYS A 120 -0.62 0.51 -15.97
C LYS A 120 0.83 0.49 -15.53
N THR A 121 1.65 -0.35 -16.14
CA THR A 121 3.09 -0.42 -15.89
C THR A 121 3.79 0.84 -16.39
N LEU A 122 4.65 1.40 -15.55
CA LEU A 122 5.55 2.50 -15.87
C LEU A 122 6.97 1.95 -15.93
N THR A 123 7.53 1.90 -17.13
CA THR A 123 8.89 1.40 -17.35
C THR A 123 9.89 2.54 -17.25
N VAL A 124 10.95 2.34 -16.48
CA VAL A 124 12.12 3.23 -16.43
C VAL A 124 13.25 2.59 -17.22
N LEU A 125 13.84 3.35 -18.15
CA LEU A 125 14.89 2.90 -19.05
C LEU A 125 16.16 3.72 -18.80
N PRO A 126 17.15 3.18 -18.07
CA PRO A 126 18.47 3.80 -17.96
C PRO A 126 19.18 3.73 -19.33
N ALA A 127 19.46 4.86 -19.98
CA ALA A 127 19.93 4.89 -21.38
C ALA A 127 21.22 4.10 -21.65
N GLU A 128 22.08 3.98 -20.64
CA GLU A 128 23.41 3.38 -20.74
C GLU A 128 23.39 1.89 -20.39
N LEU A 129 22.24 1.35 -19.98
CA LEU A 129 22.08 -0.03 -19.55
C LEU A 129 21.11 -0.78 -20.44
N ASP A 130 21.41 -2.06 -20.70
CA ASP A 130 20.52 -2.96 -21.41
C ASP A 130 19.52 -3.61 -20.44
N CYS A 131 18.75 -2.78 -19.74
CA CYS A 131 17.74 -3.23 -18.80
C CYS A 131 16.57 -2.24 -18.68
N ALA A 132 15.49 -2.71 -18.06
CA ALA A 132 14.30 -1.94 -17.79
C ALA A 132 13.84 -2.15 -16.35
N LEU A 133 13.33 -1.09 -15.71
CA LEU A 133 12.70 -1.18 -14.39
C LEU A 133 11.19 -1.00 -14.57
N ASP A 134 10.44 -2.07 -14.45
CA ASP A 134 8.98 -1.99 -14.49
C ASP A 134 8.44 -1.66 -13.10
N LEU A 135 7.90 -0.46 -12.98
CA LEU A 135 7.22 0.00 -11.78
C LEU A 135 5.72 -0.17 -11.97
N CYS A 136 5.06 -0.62 -10.91
CA CYS A 136 3.61 -0.70 -10.89
C CYS A 136 3.01 0.34 -9.94
N PRO A 137 2.63 1.53 -10.44
CA PRO A 137 2.01 2.58 -9.63
C PRO A 137 0.86 2.07 -8.74
N PRO A 138 -0.11 1.27 -9.23
CA PRO A 138 -1.22 0.83 -8.38
C PRO A 138 -0.84 -0.29 -7.41
N SER A 139 0.31 -0.97 -7.59
CA SER A 139 0.71 -2.11 -6.76
C SER A 139 2.22 -2.33 -6.76
N PRO A 140 2.98 -1.72 -5.83
CA PRO A 140 4.44 -1.90 -5.74
C PRO A 140 4.87 -3.34 -5.48
N LEU A 141 3.91 -4.21 -5.14
CA LEU A 141 4.12 -5.57 -4.69
C LEU A 141 3.84 -6.59 -5.80
N ALA A 142 3.53 -6.12 -7.01
CA ALA A 142 3.36 -6.99 -8.17
C ALA A 142 4.71 -7.62 -8.54
N ASN A 143 4.76 -8.95 -8.57
CA ASN A 143 5.91 -9.72 -9.05
C ASN A 143 5.77 -10.09 -10.54
N GLY A 144 5.02 -9.29 -11.30
CA GLY A 144 4.59 -9.53 -12.67
C GLY A 144 3.83 -8.31 -13.20
N PRO A 145 3.06 -8.44 -14.30
CA PRO A 145 2.28 -7.34 -14.87
C PRO A 145 1.41 -6.65 -13.81
N CYS A 146 1.19 -5.36 -13.99
CA CYS A 146 0.34 -4.61 -13.08
C CYS A 146 -1.07 -5.23 -13.00
N PRO A 147 -1.72 -5.22 -11.83
CA PRO A 147 -3.07 -5.76 -11.70
C PRO A 147 -4.06 -5.14 -12.71
N GLY A 148 -4.71 -6.00 -13.50
CA GLY A 148 -5.67 -5.62 -14.53
C GLY A 148 -5.03 -5.09 -15.82
N GLU A 149 -3.81 -5.53 -16.13
CA GLU A 149 -3.24 -5.61 -17.49
C GLU A 149 -3.60 -6.95 -18.16
#